data_AF-F8NRX6-F1
#
_entry.id   AF-F8NRX6-F1
#
_cell.length_a   1.000
_cell.length_b   1.000
_cell.length_c   1.000
_cell.angle_alpha   90.00
_cell.angle_beta   90.00
_cell.angle_gamma   90.00
#
_symmetry.space_group_name_H-M   'P 1'
#
loop_
_entity.id
_entity.type
_entity.pdbx_description
1 polymer ?
#
loop_
_entity_poly.entity_id
_entity_poly.type
_entity_poly.pdbx_seq_one_letter_code
_entity_poly.pdbx_strand_id
1 'polypeptide(L)' 'MEATQALDCLGSLTKARHRLTKAGSNILSDFMKHESAYPTRQEKMELLEAVRALSGCEEFTLDKLNTWFSRHRTLP' A
#
# COMPACT_ATOMS: atom_id res chain seq x y z
N MET A 1 -40.83 7.54 5.13
CA MET A 1 -40.05 8.10 4.00
C MET A 1 -38.87 8.82 4.61
N GLU A 2 -37.80 8.07 4.91
CA GLU A 2 -36.64 8.60 5.61
C GLU A 2 -35.72 9.32 4.63
N ALA A 3 -35.50 10.59 4.92
CA ALA A 3 -34.55 11.46 4.27
C ALA A 3 -33.16 11.20 4.87
N THR A 4 -32.24 10.65 4.09
CA THR A 4 -30.81 10.65 4.40
C THR A 4 -30.04 11.10 3.16
N GLN A 5 -30.30 12.35 2.79
CA GLN A 5 -29.51 13.12 1.85
C GLN A 5 -28.61 14.06 2.66
N ALA A 6 -27.50 13.54 3.20
CA ALA A 6 -26.39 14.33 3.78
C ALA A 6 -25.22 13.42 4.23
N LEU A 7 -24.30 13.14 3.31
CA LEU A 7 -22.85 13.00 3.60
C LEU A 7 -22.16 13.70 2.42
N ASP A 8 -22.07 15.02 2.41
CA ASP A 8 -20.94 15.74 3.03
C ASP A 8 -19.65 14.92 3.05
N CYS A 9 -18.79 15.16 2.05
CA CYS A 9 -17.35 15.24 2.26
C CYS A 9 -16.68 15.84 1.01
N LEU A 10 -16.38 17.13 1.11
CA LEU A 10 -15.46 17.91 0.30
C LEU A 10 -14.01 17.35 0.34
N GLY A 11 -13.80 16.11 -0.11
CA GLY A 11 -12.55 15.38 0.07
C GLY A 11 -11.70 15.24 -1.19
N SER A 12 -10.86 16.22 -1.49
CA SER A 12 -9.58 16.02 -2.19
C SER A 12 -9.60 15.83 -3.71
N LEU A 13 -9.74 16.93 -4.46
CA LEU A 13 -9.15 17.09 -5.81
C LEU A 13 -7.61 17.15 -5.78
N THR A 14 -6.98 17.03 -4.62
CA THR A 14 -5.56 16.70 -4.54
C THR A 14 -5.43 15.21 -4.74
N LYS A 15 -4.93 14.76 -5.91
CA LYS A 15 -4.42 13.39 -6.16
C LYS A 15 -4.13 12.70 -4.83
N ALA A 16 -5.08 11.93 -4.32
CA ALA A 16 -4.87 11.23 -3.07
C ALA A 16 -3.70 10.31 -3.39
N ARG A 17 -2.50 10.63 -2.89
CA ARG A 17 -1.39 9.68 -2.92
C ARG A 17 -2.01 8.44 -2.31
N HIS A 18 -2.25 7.39 -3.09
CA HIS A 18 -2.81 6.14 -2.57
C HIS A 18 -1.86 5.70 -1.47
N ARG A 19 -2.19 6.10 -0.25
CA ARG A 19 -1.39 5.85 0.92
C ARG A 19 -1.68 4.40 1.20
N LEU A 20 -0.65 3.58 1.05
CA LEU A 20 -0.66 2.20 1.52
C LEU A 20 -1.26 2.20 2.93
N THR A 21 -2.26 1.33 3.15
CA THR A 21 -2.88 1.24 4.48
C THR A 21 -1.82 0.86 5.51
N LYS A 22 -2.07 1.20 6.79
CA LYS A 22 -1.14 0.83 7.88
C LYS A 22 -0.86 -0.68 7.90
N ALA A 23 -1.89 -1.49 7.65
CA ALA A 23 -1.76 -2.94 7.56
C ALA A 23 -0.84 -3.36 6.40
N GLY A 24 -1.04 -2.82 5.20
CA GLY A 24 -0.17 -3.10 4.06
C GLY A 24 1.28 -2.65 4.31
N SER A 25 1.46 -1.48 4.94
CA SER A 25 2.79 -0.99 5.29
C SER A 25 3.48 -1.85 6.34
N ASN A 26 2.73 -2.42 7.28
CA ASN A 26 3.27 -3.36 8.26
C ASN A 26 3.76 -4.64 7.59
N ILE A 27 3.01 -5.21 6.64
CA ILE A 27 3.43 -6.41 5.88
C ILE A 27 4.77 -6.15 5.17
N LEU A 28 4.87 -5.02 4.45
CA LEU A 28 6.11 -4.70 3.75
C LEU A 28 7.28 -4.42 4.69
N SER A 29 7.01 -3.77 5.83
CA SER A 29 8.03 -3.48 6.84
C SER A 29 8.52 -4.73 7.55
N ASP A 30 7.61 -5.66 7.83
CA ASP A 30 7.91 -6.95 8.44
C ASP A 30 8.80 -7.80 7.52
N PHE A 31 8.40 -7.92 6.25
CA PHE A 31 9.20 -8.60 5.23
C PHE A 31 10.61 -8.00 5.09
N MET A 32 10.72 -6.66 5.05
CA MET A 32 12.03 -6.01 4.95
C MET A 32 12.94 -6.28 6.17
N LYS A 33 12.37 -6.45 7.37
CA LYS A 33 13.12 -6.71 8.60
C LYS A 33 13.52 -8.18 8.76
N HIS A 34 12.66 -9.11 8.33
CA HIS A 34 12.83 -10.54 8.56
C HIS A 34 13.44 -11.27 7.36
N GLU A 35 13.11 -10.86 6.14
CA GLU A 35 13.49 -11.56 4.90
C GLU A 35 14.59 -10.78 4.15
N SER A 36 14.22 -9.68 3.48
CA SER A 36 15.16 -8.92 2.65
C SER A 36 14.65 -7.52 2.28
N ALA A 37 15.58 -6.56 2.21
CA ALA A 37 15.33 -5.23 1.63
C ALA A 37 15.28 -5.24 0.09
N TYR A 38 15.69 -6.35 -0.54
CA TYR A 38 15.75 -6.53 -1.99
C TYR A 38 14.96 -7.78 -2.41
N PRO A 39 13.61 -7.75 -2.34
CA PRO A 39 12.81 -8.90 -2.76
C PRO A 39 13.01 -9.20 -4.24
N THR A 40 13.04 -10.49 -4.57
CA THR A 40 13.02 -11.02 -5.93
C THR A 40 11.68 -10.72 -6.60
N ARG A 41 11.59 -10.99 -7.90
CA ARG A 41 10.34 -10.81 -8.66
C ARG A 41 9.20 -11.68 -8.09
N GLN A 42 9.51 -12.88 -7.60
CA GLN A 42 8.53 -13.80 -7.03
C GLN A 42 8.00 -13.26 -5.70
N GLU A 43 8.88 -12.93 -4.77
CA GLU A 43 8.52 -12.37 -3.46
C GLU A 43 7.71 -11.06 -3.61
N LYS A 44 8.05 -10.22 -4.61
CA LYS A 44 7.26 -9.02 -4.93
C LYS A 44 5.83 -9.34 -5.34
N MET A 45 5.60 -10.43 -6.07
CA MET A 45 4.25 -10.83 -6.45
C MET A 45 3.46 -11.35 -5.25
N GLU A 46 4.10 -12.14 -4.39
CA GLU A 46 3.48 -12.65 -3.15
C GLU A 46 3.11 -11.50 -2.20
N LEU A 47 4.02 -10.54 -2.00
CA LEU A 47 3.75 -9.34 -1.20
C LEU A 47 2.65 -8.48 -1.81
N LEU A 48 2.62 -8.33 -3.14
CA LEU A 48 1.58 -7.58 -3.81
C LEU A 48 0.21 -8.22 -3.62
N GLU A 49 0.12 -9.54 -3.75
CA GLU A 49 -1.11 -10.30 -3.55
C GLU A 49 -1.60 -10.16 -2.10
N ALA A 50 -0.70 -10.33 -1.12
CA ALA A 50 -1.01 -10.16 0.29
C ALA A 50 -1.49 -8.73 0.62
N VAL A 51 -0.86 -7.70 0.01
CA VAL A 51 -1.26 -6.31 0.20
C VAL A 51 -2.59 -6.01 -0.50
N ARG A 52 -2.82 -6.55 -1.70
CA ARG A 52 -4.08 -6.37 -2.45
C ARG A 52 -5.27 -7.06 -1.80
N ALA A 53 -5.03 -8.13 -1.05
CA ALA A 53 -6.06 -8.80 -0.27
C ALA A 53 -6.62 -7.92 0.87
N LEU A 54 -5.94 -6.82 1.24
CA LEU A 54 -6.41 -5.87 2.24
C LEU A 54 -7.37 -4.83 1.65
N SER A 55 -8.50 -4.58 2.33
CA SER A 55 -9.43 -3.50 1.94
C SER A 55 -8.73 -2.14 1.92
N GLY A 56 -8.85 -1.42 0.81
CA GLY A 56 -8.20 -0.10 0.61
C GLY A 56 -6.79 -0.18 0.01
N CYS A 57 -6.31 -1.38 -0.34
CA CYS A 57 -5.05 -1.61 -1.04
C CYS A 57 -5.23 -2.31 -2.40
N GLU A 58 -6.46 -2.44 -2.90
CA GLU A 58 -6.74 -3.15 -4.16
C GLU A 58 -5.99 -2.53 -5.37
N GLU A 59 -5.85 -1.21 -5.37
CA GLU A 59 -5.12 -0.46 -6.40
C GLU A 59 -3.60 -0.38 -6.16
N PHE A 60 -3.07 -1.17 -5.23
CA PHE A 60 -1.63 -1.28 -5.04
C PHE A 60 -1.01 -2.00 -6.24
N THR A 61 0.14 -1.52 -6.71
CA THR A 61 0.81 -2.02 -7.92
C THR A 61 2.26 -2.37 -7.62
N LEU A 62 2.87 -3.20 -8.47
CA LEU A 62 4.30 -3.51 -8.39
C LEU A 62 5.16 -2.24 -8.45
N ASP A 63 4.74 -1.22 -9.19
CA ASP A 63 5.45 0.06 -9.26
C ASP A 63 5.45 0.78 -7.90
N LYS A 64 4.28 0.84 -7.24
CA LYS A 64 4.15 1.39 -5.88
C LYS A 64 4.95 0.58 -4.87
N LEU A 65 4.96 -0.76 -5.00
CA LEU A 65 5.77 -1.67 -4.18
C LEU A 65 7.27 -1.38 -4.36
N ASN A 66 7.76 -1.36 -5.60
CA ASN A 66 9.16 -1.05 -5.92
C ASN A 66 9.56 0.34 -5.41
N THR A 67 8.71 1.33 -5.58
CA THR A 67 8.93 2.69 -5.06
C THR A 67 8.99 2.69 -3.54
N TRP A 68 8.14 1.91 -2.86
CA TRP A 68 8.13 1.78 -1.41
C TRP A 68 9.44 1.17 -0.90
N PHE A 69 9.86 0.03 -1.45
CA PHE A 69 11.15 -0.60 -1.14
C PHE A 69 12.32 0.33 -1.45
N SER A 70 12.26 1.05 -2.58
CA SER A 70 13.32 1.97 -2.98
C SER A 70 13.48 3.17 -2.06
N ARG A 71 12.42 3.57 -1.34
CA ARG A 71 12.43 4.64 -0.35
C ARG A 71 12.80 4.17 1.05
N HIS A 72 12.51 2.91 1.38
CA HIS A 72 12.78 2.32 2.70
C HIS A 72 14.11 1.58 2.77
N ARG A 73 14.72 1.23 1.63
CA ARG A 73 16.13 0.89 1.57
C ARG A 73 16.92 2.15 1.96
N THR A 74 17.43 2.18 3.18
CA THR A 74 18.48 3.12 3.53
C THR A 74 19.71 2.64 2.77
N LEU A 75 20.08 3.35 1.70
CA LEU A 75 21.41 3.16 1.10
C LEU A 75 22.44 3.56 2.18
N PRO A 76 23.45 2.73 2.47
CA PRO A 76 24.60 3.18 3.25
C PRO A 76 25.32 4.34 2.56
#